data_AF-A0A520J8T5-F1
#
_entry.id   AF-A0A520J8T5-F1
#
_cell.length_a   1.000
_cell.length_b   1.000
_cell.length_c   1.000
_cell.angle_alpha   90.00
_cell.angle_beta   90.00
_cell.angle_gamma   90.00
#
_symmetry.space_group_name_H-M   'P 1'
#
loop_
_entity.id
_entity.type
_entity.pdbx_description
1 polymer ?
#
loop_
_entity_poly.entity_id
_entity_poly.type
_entity_poly.pdbx_seq_one_letter_code
_entity_poly.pdbx_strand_id
1 'polypeptide(L)'
;MPKTTLKSLSDALAVRLTKGALPGELQGFGEAERATAAGFVAATAEQRAPATATIALEALPATDPRRLMRLAIVNDDMPFLVDSIAATIGAHDISIDRIIHPVLRVTRDSDGALTEVDEGAAESMIYIELERVDARERRELVTDLAKNLADVRAAVGDWHALQDALAADIATLPEGEGSALLAWLLDRNMTLLGHQTWWGTGSGAGTTDAATEAQALGIARNPQPVPILAEASRVLAMRWFEEGGEAPLLLKSNLISGVHRHVPLDLVLVPLRDA
;
A
#
# COMPACT_ATOMS: atom_id res chain seq x y z
N MET A 1 6.70 25.95 -25.61
CA MET A 1 6.53 24.59 -25.06
C MET A 1 5.16 24.09 -25.49
N PRO A 2 5.05 23.12 -26.40
CA PRO A 2 3.77 22.60 -26.83
C PRO A 2 3.10 21.87 -25.66
N LYS A 3 1.84 22.21 -25.35
CA LYS A 3 1.02 21.47 -24.37
C LYS A 3 0.88 20.02 -24.86
N THR A 4 1.42 19.06 -24.11
CA THR A 4 1.19 17.64 -24.34
C THR A 4 -0.32 17.40 -24.26
N THR A 5 -0.92 16.86 -25.33
CA THR A 5 -2.35 16.59 -25.37
C THR A 5 -2.64 15.21 -24.77
N LEU A 6 -3.86 14.99 -24.25
CA LEU A 6 -4.35 13.65 -23.84
C LEU A 6 -4.11 12.58 -24.91
N LYS A 7 -4.17 12.97 -26.20
CA LYS A 7 -3.89 12.09 -27.34
C LYS A 7 -2.42 11.65 -27.36
N SER A 8 -1.46 12.57 -27.20
CA SER A 8 -0.04 12.20 -27.11
C SER A 8 0.29 11.37 -25.87
N LEU A 9 -0.43 11.56 -24.76
CA LEU A 9 -0.31 10.72 -23.56
C LEU A 9 -0.85 9.30 -23.80
N SER A 10 -2.03 9.18 -24.41
CA SER A 10 -2.62 7.89 -24.79
C SER A 10 -1.72 7.14 -25.78
N ASP A 11 -1.12 7.84 -26.75
CA ASP A 11 -0.19 7.23 -27.72
C ASP A 11 1.10 6.77 -27.03
N ALA A 12 1.66 7.60 -26.13
CA ALA A 12 2.80 7.23 -25.29
C ALA A 12 2.49 6.01 -24.41
N LEU A 13 1.31 5.96 -23.79
CA LEU A 13 0.85 4.84 -22.97
C LEU A 13 0.62 3.58 -23.80
N ALA A 14 0.00 3.67 -24.98
CA ALA A 14 -0.25 2.51 -25.85
C ALA A 14 1.07 1.81 -26.25
N VAL A 15 2.10 2.60 -26.54
CA VAL A 15 3.44 2.07 -26.84
C VAL A 15 4.08 1.44 -25.60
N ARG A 16 3.95 2.03 -24.40
CA ARG A 16 4.53 1.50 -23.16
C ARG A 16 3.78 0.30 -22.58
N LEU A 17 2.46 0.23 -22.72
CA LEU A 17 1.61 -0.85 -22.20
C LEU A 17 2.00 -2.22 -22.75
N THR A 18 2.71 -2.27 -23.88
CA THR A 18 3.13 -3.54 -24.50
C THR A 18 4.63 -3.71 -24.62
N LYS A 19 5.41 -2.73 -24.17
CA LYS A 19 6.87 -2.79 -24.23
C LYS A 19 7.38 -3.67 -23.09
N GLY A 20 7.77 -4.90 -23.43
CA GLY A 20 8.28 -5.88 -22.46
C GLY A 20 7.28 -6.94 -22.02
N ALA A 21 6.05 -6.94 -22.54
CA ALA A 21 5.08 -7.99 -22.28
C ALA A 21 5.58 -9.35 -22.81
N LEU A 22 5.44 -10.40 -22.01
CA LEU A 22 5.85 -11.75 -22.37
C LEU A 22 4.96 -12.32 -23.50
N PRO A 23 5.49 -13.22 -24.34
CA PRO A 23 4.67 -13.95 -25.30
C PRO A 23 3.57 -14.75 -24.58
N GLY A 24 2.32 -14.27 -24.66
CA GLY A 24 1.16 -14.83 -23.95
C GLY A 24 0.38 -13.77 -23.15
N GLU A 25 1.06 -12.78 -22.57
CA GLU A 25 0.42 -11.67 -21.84
C GLU A 25 -0.34 -10.70 -22.76
N LEU A 26 -0.17 -10.81 -24.07
CA LEU A 26 -0.91 -10.05 -25.08
C LEU A 26 -1.98 -10.89 -25.80
N GLN A 27 -2.19 -12.14 -25.38
CA GLN A 27 -3.22 -12.98 -25.97
C GLN A 27 -4.60 -12.38 -25.69
N GLY A 28 -5.40 -12.19 -26.75
CA GLY A 28 -6.69 -11.48 -26.66
C GLY A 28 -6.57 -9.97 -26.45
N PHE A 29 -5.37 -9.40 -26.49
CA PHE A 29 -5.10 -7.97 -26.30
C PHE A 29 -4.45 -7.38 -27.56
N GLY A 30 -5.26 -7.18 -28.59
CA GLY A 30 -4.86 -6.64 -29.88
C GLY A 30 -4.61 -5.14 -29.83
N GLU A 31 -4.35 -4.54 -30.99
CA GLU A 31 -4.02 -3.11 -31.10
C GLU A 31 -5.15 -2.19 -30.66
N ALA A 32 -6.40 -2.55 -31.00
CA ALA A 32 -7.59 -1.78 -30.61
C ALA A 32 -7.86 -1.86 -29.10
N GLU A 33 -7.71 -3.04 -28.49
CA GLU A 33 -7.85 -3.23 -27.05
C GLU A 33 -6.78 -2.45 -26.29
N ARG A 34 -5.52 -2.48 -26.75
CA ARG A 34 -4.42 -1.69 -26.19
C ARG A 34 -4.69 -0.20 -26.26
N ALA A 35 -5.13 0.31 -27.40
CA ALA A 35 -5.46 1.73 -27.56
C ALA A 35 -6.60 2.15 -26.61
N THR A 36 -7.60 1.28 -26.44
CA THR A 36 -8.73 1.52 -25.55
C THR A 36 -8.34 1.48 -24.06
N ALA A 37 -7.44 0.58 -23.68
CA ALA A 37 -6.85 0.53 -22.34
C ALA A 37 -5.93 1.73 -22.07
N ALA A 38 -5.09 2.11 -23.05
CA ALA A 38 -4.23 3.28 -22.98
C ALA A 38 -5.02 4.57 -22.77
N GLY A 39 -6.10 4.75 -23.53
CA GLY A 39 -7.00 5.91 -23.38
C GLY A 39 -7.66 5.96 -22.00
N PHE A 40 -8.05 4.81 -21.46
CA PHE A 40 -8.65 4.71 -20.12
C PHE A 40 -7.67 5.07 -19.01
N VAL A 41 -6.44 4.54 -19.09
CA VAL A 41 -5.36 4.90 -18.15
C VAL A 41 -4.98 6.37 -18.29
N ALA A 42 -4.87 6.89 -19.53
CA ALA A 42 -4.53 8.28 -19.80
C ALA A 42 -5.57 9.25 -19.21
N ALA A 43 -6.86 8.95 -19.39
CA ALA A 43 -7.95 9.74 -18.79
C ALA A 43 -7.91 9.70 -17.26
N THR A 44 -7.61 8.53 -16.68
CA THR A 44 -7.44 8.38 -15.22
C THR A 44 -6.23 9.16 -14.71
N ALA A 45 -5.17 9.26 -15.51
CA ALA A 45 -3.93 9.96 -15.17
C ALA A 45 -4.01 11.48 -15.34
N GLU A 46 -5.04 12.01 -16.01
CA GLU A 46 -5.13 13.43 -16.38
C GLU A 46 -5.01 14.35 -15.17
N GLN A 47 -5.71 14.00 -14.09
CA GLN A 47 -5.76 14.76 -12.84
C GLN A 47 -5.43 13.86 -11.66
N ARG A 48 -4.42 14.23 -10.89
CA ARG A 48 -4.04 13.53 -9.65
C ARG A 48 -3.43 14.52 -8.67
N ALA A 49 -3.97 14.55 -7.47
CA ALA A 49 -3.36 15.31 -6.39
C ALA A 49 -2.01 14.67 -5.97
N PRO A 50 -1.02 15.47 -5.55
CA PRO A 50 0.24 14.95 -5.05
C PRO A 50 0.03 13.95 -3.90
N ALA A 51 0.83 12.89 -3.87
CA ALA A 51 0.79 11.86 -2.83
C ALA A 51 -0.56 11.15 -2.63
N THR A 52 -1.45 11.17 -3.63
CA THR A 52 -2.67 10.34 -3.65
C THR A 52 -2.67 9.42 -4.86
N ALA A 53 -3.42 8.31 -4.77
CA ALA A 53 -3.72 7.49 -5.94
C ALA A 53 -5.00 7.98 -6.61
N THR A 54 -5.06 7.94 -7.94
CA THR A 54 -6.32 8.05 -8.70
C THR A 54 -6.74 6.66 -9.16
N ILE A 55 -8.00 6.30 -8.92
CA ILE A 55 -8.54 4.98 -9.23
C ILE A 55 -9.80 5.14 -10.08
N ALA A 56 -9.86 4.44 -11.20
CA ALA A 56 -11.05 4.34 -12.05
C ALA A 56 -11.40 2.86 -12.28
N LEU A 57 -12.68 2.52 -12.09
CA LEU A 57 -13.20 1.16 -12.28
C LEU A 57 -14.50 1.21 -13.08
N GLU A 58 -14.53 0.52 -14.21
CA GLU A 58 -15.73 0.45 -15.05
C GLU A 58 -15.89 -0.91 -15.75
N ALA A 59 -17.12 -1.19 -16.21
CA ALA A 59 -17.36 -2.38 -17.01
C ALA A 59 -16.76 -2.20 -18.40
N LEU A 60 -16.14 -3.25 -18.95
CA LEU A 60 -15.83 -3.25 -20.38
C LEU A 60 -17.13 -3.23 -21.20
N PRO A 61 -17.08 -2.74 -22.47
CA PRO A 61 -18.25 -2.64 -23.32
C PRO A 61 -19.03 -3.95 -23.41
N ALA A 62 -20.36 -3.88 -23.54
CA ALA A 62 -21.23 -5.06 -23.59
C ALA A 62 -20.92 -6.04 -24.73
N THR A 63 -20.15 -5.60 -25.73
CA THR A 63 -19.63 -6.39 -26.84
C THR A 63 -18.47 -7.30 -26.43
N ASP A 64 -17.87 -7.13 -25.25
CA ASP A 64 -16.86 -8.04 -24.72
C ASP A 64 -17.51 -9.38 -24.32
N PRO A 65 -17.16 -10.49 -24.99
CA PRO A 65 -17.72 -11.81 -24.70
C PRO A 65 -17.37 -12.31 -23.29
N ARG A 66 -16.28 -11.82 -22.69
CA ARG A 66 -15.82 -12.21 -21.35
C ARG A 66 -16.55 -11.46 -20.22
N ARG A 67 -17.26 -10.37 -20.56
CA ARG A 67 -18.03 -9.53 -19.63
C ARG A 67 -17.19 -9.03 -18.44
N LEU A 68 -15.93 -8.71 -18.65
CA LEU A 68 -15.00 -8.25 -17.60
C LEU A 68 -15.22 -6.77 -17.22
N MET A 69 -14.52 -6.35 -16.19
CA MET A 69 -14.30 -4.95 -15.85
C MET A 69 -12.84 -4.56 -16.11
N ARG A 70 -12.61 -3.27 -16.22
CA ARG A 70 -11.28 -2.68 -16.26
C ARG A 70 -11.06 -1.70 -15.11
N LEU A 71 -9.88 -1.76 -14.53
CA LEU A 71 -9.41 -0.95 -13.43
C LEU A 71 -8.13 -0.24 -13.86
N ALA A 72 -8.07 1.06 -13.62
CA ALA A 72 -6.86 1.87 -13.78
C ALA A 72 -6.50 2.49 -12.43
N ILE A 73 -5.24 2.37 -12.05
CA ILE A 73 -4.67 2.97 -10.84
C ILE A 73 -3.44 3.77 -11.26
N VAL A 74 -3.42 5.06 -10.93
CA VAL A 74 -2.30 5.95 -11.19
C VAL A 74 -1.75 6.44 -9.85
N ASN A 75 -0.47 6.22 -9.63
CA ASN A 75 0.16 6.40 -8.34
C ASN A 75 1.64 6.77 -8.51
N ASP A 76 2.25 7.43 -7.53
CA ASP A 76 3.71 7.57 -7.49
C ASP A 76 4.38 6.18 -7.53
N ASP A 77 5.49 6.04 -8.24
CA ASP A 77 6.21 4.77 -8.30
C ASP A 77 6.86 4.45 -6.96
N MET A 78 6.52 3.29 -6.40
CA MET A 78 7.05 2.81 -5.14
C MET A 78 6.95 1.27 -5.02
N PRO A 79 7.74 0.64 -4.12
CA PRO A 79 7.64 -0.79 -3.86
C PRO A 79 6.23 -1.24 -3.43
N PHE A 80 5.96 -2.52 -3.62
CA PHE A 80 4.77 -3.23 -3.16
C PHE A 80 3.43 -2.90 -3.84
N LEU A 81 3.41 -2.12 -4.93
CA LEU A 81 2.13 -1.72 -5.54
C LEU A 81 1.35 -2.89 -6.14
N VAL A 82 1.97 -3.69 -7.03
CA VAL A 82 1.26 -4.74 -7.79
C VAL A 82 0.72 -5.84 -6.88
N ASP A 83 1.57 -6.34 -6.03
CA ASP A 83 1.29 -7.38 -5.04
C ASP A 83 0.24 -6.90 -4.02
N SER A 84 0.33 -5.66 -3.52
CA SER A 84 -0.70 -5.13 -2.61
C SER A 84 -2.06 -4.96 -3.31
N ILE A 85 -2.09 -4.48 -4.56
CA ILE A 85 -3.33 -4.35 -5.34
C ILE A 85 -3.93 -5.74 -5.62
N ALA A 86 -3.11 -6.70 -6.09
CA ALA A 86 -3.57 -8.05 -6.40
C ALA A 86 -4.09 -8.76 -5.15
N ALA A 87 -3.41 -8.60 -4.01
CA ALA A 87 -3.84 -9.07 -2.70
C ALA A 87 -5.20 -8.49 -2.29
N THR A 88 -5.41 -7.18 -2.44
CA THR A 88 -6.70 -6.53 -2.14
C THR A 88 -7.82 -7.05 -3.04
N ILE A 89 -7.59 -7.18 -4.34
CA ILE A 89 -8.59 -7.71 -5.27
C ILE A 89 -8.94 -9.16 -4.92
N GLY A 90 -7.93 -9.99 -4.63
CA GLY A 90 -8.14 -11.38 -4.22
C GLY A 90 -8.88 -11.53 -2.89
N ALA A 91 -8.73 -10.58 -1.96
CA ALA A 91 -9.48 -10.57 -0.69
C ALA A 91 -10.99 -10.32 -0.87
N HIS A 92 -11.38 -9.75 -2.02
CA HIS A 92 -12.78 -9.61 -2.44
C HIS A 92 -13.29 -10.85 -3.22
N ASP A 93 -12.49 -11.92 -3.33
CA ASP A 93 -12.79 -13.12 -4.15
C ASP A 93 -13.01 -12.81 -5.64
N ILE A 94 -12.30 -11.78 -6.14
CA ILE A 94 -12.41 -11.34 -7.53
C ILE A 94 -11.22 -11.87 -8.32
N SER A 95 -11.51 -12.58 -9.42
CA SER A 95 -10.46 -13.08 -10.29
C SER A 95 -9.85 -11.97 -11.16
N ILE A 96 -8.52 -11.97 -11.25
CA ILE A 96 -7.75 -11.09 -12.14
C ILE A 96 -7.40 -11.85 -13.41
N ASP A 97 -7.82 -11.31 -14.55
CA ASP A 97 -7.52 -11.85 -15.88
C ASP A 97 -6.20 -11.28 -16.42
N ARG A 98 -5.92 -10.01 -16.12
CA ARG A 98 -4.75 -9.31 -16.65
C ARG A 98 -4.26 -8.22 -15.71
N ILE A 99 -2.94 -8.06 -15.63
CA ILE A 99 -2.28 -6.89 -15.04
C ILE A 99 -1.25 -6.37 -16.02
N ILE A 100 -1.25 -5.06 -16.25
CA ILE A 100 -0.21 -4.34 -17.00
C ILE A 100 0.23 -3.15 -16.15
N HIS A 101 1.53 -3.05 -15.89
CA HIS A 101 2.10 -1.98 -15.06
C HIS A 101 3.29 -1.34 -15.79
N PRO A 102 3.05 -0.36 -16.67
CA PRO A 102 4.09 0.58 -17.08
C PRO A 102 4.42 1.58 -15.97
N VAL A 103 5.70 1.82 -15.77
CA VAL A 103 6.21 2.96 -15.00
C VAL A 103 6.61 4.05 -15.98
N LEU A 104 6.11 5.26 -15.75
CA LEU A 104 6.30 6.41 -16.63
C LEU A 104 6.82 7.59 -15.83
N ARG A 105 7.75 8.35 -16.41
CA ARG A 105 8.14 9.62 -15.83
C ARG A 105 7.16 10.69 -16.30
N VAL A 106 6.61 11.48 -15.39
CA VAL A 106 5.69 12.57 -15.72
C VAL A 106 5.95 13.85 -14.93
N THR A 107 5.56 14.98 -15.53
CA THR A 107 5.50 16.29 -14.88
C THR A 107 4.05 16.70 -14.69
N ARG A 108 3.68 17.16 -13.50
CA ARG A 108 2.36 17.71 -13.18
C ARG A 108 2.48 19.17 -12.77
N ASP A 109 1.45 19.96 -13.05
CA ASP A 109 1.34 21.32 -12.52
C ASP A 109 0.87 21.33 -11.05
N SER A 110 0.73 22.53 -10.47
CA SER A 110 0.32 22.70 -9.07
C SER A 110 -1.11 22.21 -8.79
N ASP A 111 -1.95 22.13 -9.82
CA ASP A 111 -3.34 21.67 -9.70
C ASP A 111 -3.44 20.15 -9.87
N GLY A 112 -2.32 19.47 -10.14
CA GLY A 112 -2.24 18.02 -10.34
C GLY A 112 -2.49 17.59 -11.79
N ALA A 113 -2.60 18.54 -12.71
CA ALA A 113 -2.82 18.25 -14.13
C ALA A 113 -1.53 17.74 -14.76
N LEU A 114 -1.65 16.68 -15.55
CA LEU A 114 -0.54 16.09 -16.28
C LEU A 114 -0.12 16.99 -17.45
N THR A 115 1.14 17.47 -17.44
CA THR A 115 1.65 18.44 -18.43
C THR A 115 2.66 17.84 -19.40
N GLU A 116 3.51 16.90 -18.94
CA GLU A 116 4.56 16.28 -19.75
C GLU A 116 4.73 14.80 -19.40
N VAL A 117 5.24 14.02 -20.36
CA VAL A 117 5.53 12.59 -20.26
C VAL A 117 6.97 12.37 -20.67
N ASP A 118 7.63 11.38 -20.06
CA ASP A 118 9.04 11.04 -20.21
C ASP A 118 10.03 11.98 -19.51
N GLU A 119 9.51 12.86 -18.67
CA GLU A 119 10.27 13.78 -17.82
C GLU A 119 9.66 13.81 -16.41
N GLY A 120 10.37 14.29 -15.39
CA GLY A 120 9.80 14.45 -14.05
C GLY A 120 9.82 13.20 -13.17
N ALA A 121 8.83 13.05 -12.29
CA ALA A 121 8.75 12.00 -11.27
C ALA A 121 8.20 10.68 -11.85
N ALA A 122 8.62 9.54 -11.32
CA ALA A 122 8.11 8.25 -11.76
C ALA A 122 6.72 7.99 -11.18
N GLU A 123 5.79 7.58 -12.03
CA GLU A 123 4.44 7.14 -11.69
C GLU A 123 4.18 5.73 -12.23
N SER A 124 3.62 4.87 -11.39
CA SER A 124 3.08 3.58 -11.77
C SER A 124 1.67 3.78 -12.33
N MET A 125 1.47 3.40 -13.60
CA MET A 125 0.17 3.45 -14.26
C MET A 125 -0.32 2.03 -14.49
N ILE A 126 -1.12 1.52 -13.57
CA ILE A 126 -1.49 0.10 -13.50
C ILE A 126 -2.87 -0.09 -14.13
N TYR A 127 -2.96 -0.97 -15.12
CA TYR A 127 -4.18 -1.41 -15.77
C TYR A 127 -4.47 -2.86 -15.42
N ILE A 128 -5.70 -3.16 -15.02
CA ILE A 128 -6.13 -4.50 -14.61
C ILE A 128 -7.45 -4.84 -15.30
N GLU A 129 -7.55 -6.04 -15.86
CA GLU A 129 -8.82 -6.65 -16.26
C GLU A 129 -9.21 -7.67 -15.20
N LEU A 130 -10.43 -7.56 -14.67
CA LEU A 130 -10.92 -8.40 -13.59
C LEU A 130 -12.38 -8.80 -13.81
N GLU A 131 -12.79 -9.85 -13.12
CA GLU A 131 -14.16 -10.35 -13.13
C GLU A 131 -15.18 -9.28 -12.77
N ARG A 132 -16.37 -9.38 -13.36
CA ARG A 132 -17.43 -8.41 -13.14
C ARG A 132 -18.19 -8.67 -11.85
N VAL A 133 -18.20 -7.64 -11.03
CA VAL A 133 -18.93 -7.58 -9.76
C VAL A 133 -20.03 -6.53 -9.77
N ASP A 134 -20.89 -6.57 -8.76
CA ASP A 134 -22.03 -5.67 -8.62
C ASP A 134 -21.60 -4.23 -8.22
N ALA A 135 -22.54 -3.28 -8.20
CA ALA A 135 -22.23 -1.89 -7.89
C ALA A 135 -21.83 -1.63 -6.43
N ARG A 136 -22.17 -2.52 -5.51
CA ARG A 136 -21.76 -2.43 -4.10
C ARG A 136 -20.32 -2.92 -3.95
N GLU A 137 -20.02 -4.10 -4.45
CA GLU A 137 -18.68 -4.70 -4.45
C GLU A 137 -17.66 -3.79 -5.16
N ARG A 138 -18.02 -3.17 -6.28
CA ARG A 138 -17.15 -2.17 -6.95
C ARG A 138 -16.76 -1.01 -6.03
N ARG A 139 -17.71 -0.48 -5.27
CA ARG A 139 -17.47 0.68 -4.37
C ARG A 139 -16.62 0.27 -3.18
N GLU A 140 -16.89 -0.91 -2.63
CA GLU A 140 -16.11 -1.51 -1.54
C GLU A 140 -14.66 -1.75 -2.00
N LEU A 141 -14.46 -2.38 -3.17
CA LEU A 141 -13.14 -2.61 -3.76
C LEU A 141 -12.35 -1.30 -3.97
N VAL A 142 -12.94 -0.28 -4.59
CA VAL A 142 -12.25 1.02 -4.80
C VAL A 142 -11.87 1.67 -3.48
N THR A 143 -12.73 1.57 -2.47
CA THR A 143 -12.47 2.12 -1.13
C THR A 143 -11.29 1.40 -0.46
N ASP A 144 -11.26 0.08 -0.53
CA ASP A 144 -10.21 -0.71 0.11
C ASP A 144 -8.87 -0.62 -0.62
N LEU A 145 -8.89 -0.53 -1.97
CA LEU A 145 -7.69 -0.23 -2.76
C LEU A 145 -7.11 1.13 -2.38
N ALA A 146 -7.95 2.17 -2.24
CA ALA A 146 -7.48 3.50 -1.85
C ALA A 146 -6.83 3.50 -0.46
N LYS A 147 -7.44 2.81 0.52
CA LYS A 147 -6.88 2.65 1.87
C LYS A 147 -5.55 1.90 1.83
N ASN A 148 -5.50 0.75 1.15
CA ASN A 148 -4.28 -0.05 1.10
C ASN A 148 -3.14 0.70 0.39
N LEU A 149 -3.43 1.46 -0.67
CA LEU A 149 -2.41 2.30 -1.32
C LEU A 149 -1.90 3.44 -0.42
N ALA A 150 -2.75 3.96 0.48
CA ALA A 150 -2.31 4.90 1.52
C ALA A 150 -1.42 4.22 2.57
N ASP A 151 -1.70 2.96 2.93
CA ASP A 151 -0.86 2.17 3.83
C ASP A 151 0.50 1.83 3.19
N VAL A 152 0.52 1.41 1.92
CA VAL A 152 1.76 1.20 1.15
C VAL A 152 2.59 2.49 1.16
N ARG A 153 1.95 3.63 0.89
CA ARG A 153 2.64 4.93 0.90
C ARG A 153 3.25 5.26 2.25
N ALA A 154 2.49 5.08 3.32
CA ALA A 154 2.96 5.40 4.65
C ALA A 154 4.15 4.51 5.03
N ALA A 155 4.06 3.20 4.79
CA ALA A 155 5.14 2.25 5.09
C ALA A 155 6.41 2.53 4.28
N VAL A 156 6.28 2.82 2.98
CA VAL A 156 7.43 3.14 2.13
C VAL A 156 8.02 4.51 2.48
N GLY A 157 7.18 5.52 2.67
CA GLY A 157 7.60 6.89 2.96
C GLY A 157 8.32 7.00 4.31
N ASP A 158 7.86 6.26 5.31
CA ASP A 158 8.43 6.25 6.65
C ASP A 158 9.55 5.20 6.81
N TRP A 159 10.01 4.55 5.73
CA TRP A 159 10.96 3.43 5.82
C TRP A 159 12.19 3.74 6.70
N HIS A 160 12.84 4.89 6.49
CA HIS A 160 13.99 5.28 7.30
C HIS A 160 13.61 5.59 8.75
N ALA A 161 12.48 6.27 8.97
CA ALA A 161 12.00 6.56 10.33
C ALA A 161 11.64 5.27 11.10
N LEU A 162 11.09 4.26 10.42
CA LEU A 162 10.82 2.94 10.97
C LEU A 162 12.13 2.22 11.37
N GLN A 163 13.17 2.32 10.54
CA GLN A 163 14.49 1.78 10.86
C GLN A 163 15.10 2.48 12.09
N ASP A 164 15.00 3.81 12.16
CA ASP A 164 15.51 4.61 13.28
C ASP A 164 14.75 4.28 14.57
N ALA A 165 13.42 4.14 14.51
CA ALA A 165 12.60 3.75 15.66
C ALA A 165 12.98 2.36 16.18
N LEU A 166 13.13 1.37 15.29
CA LEU A 166 13.58 0.03 15.68
C LEU A 166 15.00 0.04 16.27
N ALA A 167 15.91 0.85 15.72
CA ALA A 167 17.25 1.02 16.27
C ALA A 167 17.22 1.64 17.67
N ALA A 168 16.34 2.61 17.91
CA ALA A 168 16.12 3.19 19.22
C ALA A 168 15.56 2.15 20.20
N ASP A 169 14.58 1.33 19.78
CA ASP A 169 14.02 0.26 20.60
C ASP A 169 15.10 -0.78 20.99
N ILE A 170 15.98 -1.17 20.06
CA ILE A 170 17.13 -2.05 20.33
C ILE A 170 18.03 -1.47 21.43
N ALA A 171 18.30 -0.17 21.40
CA ALA A 171 19.18 0.48 22.38
C ALA A 171 18.60 0.51 23.81
N THR A 172 17.29 0.30 23.97
CA THR A 172 16.65 0.20 25.29
C THR A 172 16.74 -1.21 25.90
N LEU A 173 17.07 -2.21 25.10
CA LEU A 173 17.15 -3.60 25.53
C LEU A 173 18.55 -3.94 26.07
N PRO A 174 18.66 -4.83 27.08
CA PRO A 174 19.95 -5.39 27.45
C PRO A 174 20.56 -6.19 26.28
N GLU A 175 21.89 -6.30 26.26
CA GLU A 175 22.58 -7.19 25.32
C GLU A 175 22.13 -8.64 25.55
N GLY A 176 21.69 -9.31 24.49
CA GLY A 176 21.18 -10.68 24.57
C GLY A 176 20.42 -11.10 23.32
N GLU A 177 19.68 -12.21 23.43
CA GLU A 177 18.92 -12.77 22.31
C GLU A 177 17.86 -11.80 21.78
N GLY A 178 17.16 -11.07 22.66
CA GLY A 178 16.12 -10.13 22.26
C GLY A 178 16.64 -8.96 21.41
N SER A 179 17.71 -8.29 21.85
CA SER A 179 18.35 -7.21 21.08
C SER A 179 19.00 -7.74 19.79
N ALA A 180 19.56 -8.95 19.80
CA ALA A 180 20.10 -9.61 18.61
C ALA A 180 19.00 -9.95 17.58
N LEU A 181 17.83 -10.41 18.02
CA LEU A 181 16.69 -10.68 17.15
C LEU A 181 16.20 -9.39 16.47
N LEU A 182 16.01 -8.31 17.23
CA LEU A 182 15.59 -7.03 16.64
C LEU A 182 16.65 -6.47 15.68
N ALA A 183 17.94 -6.61 15.99
CA ALA A 183 19.02 -6.22 15.08
C ALA A 183 18.98 -7.05 13.78
N TRP A 184 18.67 -8.34 13.86
CA TRP A 184 18.46 -9.18 12.68
C TRP A 184 17.25 -8.72 11.86
N LEU A 185 16.12 -8.36 12.50
CA LEU A 185 14.96 -7.79 11.81
C LEU A 185 15.31 -6.47 11.10
N LEU A 186 16.05 -5.59 11.77
CA LEU A 186 16.53 -4.31 11.22
C LEU A 186 17.44 -4.50 10.00
N ASP A 187 18.21 -5.59 9.95
CA ASP A 187 19.06 -5.97 8.82
C ASP A 187 18.26 -6.58 7.65
N ARG A 188 17.07 -6.03 7.37
CA ARG A 188 16.22 -6.33 6.21
C ARG A 188 15.72 -7.77 6.12
N ASN A 189 15.69 -8.48 7.25
CA ASN A 189 15.11 -9.83 7.29
C ASN A 189 13.58 -9.81 7.39
N MET A 190 12.99 -8.64 7.67
CA MET A 190 11.55 -8.40 7.55
C MET A 190 11.25 -7.03 6.96
N THR A 191 10.06 -6.89 6.39
CA THR A 191 9.52 -5.59 5.95
C THR A 191 8.87 -4.90 7.13
N LEU A 192 9.43 -3.76 7.56
CA LEU A 192 8.82 -2.90 8.57
C LEU A 192 7.62 -2.17 7.94
N LEU A 193 6.45 -2.31 8.56
CA LEU A 193 5.20 -1.73 8.06
C LEU A 193 4.68 -0.58 8.92
N GLY A 194 4.96 -0.59 10.22
CA GLY A 194 4.52 0.44 11.14
C GLY A 194 5.21 0.36 12.49
N HIS A 195 5.19 1.46 13.22
CA HIS A 195 5.65 1.57 14.59
C HIS A 195 4.63 2.39 15.38
N GLN A 196 4.33 1.96 16.59
CA GLN A 196 3.41 2.64 17.49
C GLN A 196 3.79 2.34 18.93
N THR A 197 3.71 3.36 19.78
CA THR A 197 3.87 3.24 21.23
C THR A 197 2.51 3.19 21.91
N TRP A 198 2.41 2.54 23.07
CA TRP A 198 1.22 2.55 23.92
C TRP A 198 1.62 2.76 25.38
N TRP A 199 0.83 3.54 26.11
CA TRP A 199 1.07 3.80 27.53
C TRP A 199 -0.09 3.26 28.37
N GLY A 200 0.23 2.71 29.54
CA GLY A 200 -0.77 2.33 30.53
C GLY A 200 -1.24 3.57 31.27
N THR A 201 -2.54 3.85 31.28
CA THR A 201 -3.11 4.72 32.31
C THR A 201 -3.23 3.89 33.57
N GLY A 202 -2.78 4.40 34.73
CA GLY A 202 -2.70 3.67 36.01
C GLY A 202 -4.02 3.05 36.54
N SER A 203 -5.12 3.17 35.80
CA SER A 203 -6.41 2.48 36.01
C SER A 203 -6.69 1.37 34.99
N GLY A 204 -5.65 0.73 34.45
CA GLY A 204 -5.77 -0.52 33.68
C GLY A 204 -6.22 -0.36 32.22
N ALA A 205 -6.16 0.84 31.65
CA ALA A 205 -6.48 1.06 30.24
C ALA A 205 -5.22 1.49 29.48
N GLY A 206 -4.80 0.67 28.51
CA GLY A 206 -3.72 0.98 27.57
C GLY A 206 -4.23 1.92 26.49
N THR A 207 -4.33 3.21 26.80
CA THR A 207 -4.78 4.23 25.84
C THR A 207 -3.59 4.78 25.06
N THR A 208 -3.73 4.95 23.76
CA THR A 208 -2.91 5.93 23.03
C THR A 208 -3.40 7.32 23.38
N ASP A 209 -2.52 8.20 23.86
CA ASP A 209 -2.85 9.62 23.92
C ASP A 209 -2.59 10.26 22.54
N ALA A 210 -3.11 11.48 22.35
CA ALA A 210 -2.97 12.19 21.07
C ALA A 210 -1.50 12.48 20.70
N ALA A 211 -0.60 12.58 21.68
CA ALA A 211 0.83 12.76 21.44
C ALA A 211 1.48 11.48 20.89
N THR A 212 1.03 10.33 21.36
CA THR A 212 1.49 9.00 20.93
C THR A 212 0.94 8.64 19.55
N GLU A 213 -0.30 9.01 19.24
CA GLU A 213 -0.84 8.89 17.87
C GLU A 213 -0.06 9.74 16.87
N ALA A 214 0.41 10.92 17.29
CA ALA A 214 1.25 11.79 16.46
C ALA A 214 2.65 11.23 16.17
N GLN A 215 3.12 10.25 16.96
CA GLN A 215 4.40 9.57 16.77
C GLN A 215 4.30 8.27 15.99
N ALA A 216 3.08 7.82 15.65
CA ALA A 216 2.90 6.61 14.86
C ALA A 216 3.60 6.75 13.49
N LEU A 217 4.16 5.64 13.00
CA LEU A 217 4.85 5.57 11.72
C LEU A 217 4.22 4.49 10.83
N GLY A 218 4.35 4.66 9.52
CA GLY A 218 3.86 3.69 8.54
C GLY A 218 2.35 3.49 8.61
N ILE A 219 1.90 2.25 8.47
CA ILE A 219 0.46 1.91 8.46
C ILE A 219 -0.27 2.32 9.76
N ALA A 220 0.45 2.51 10.86
CA ALA A 220 -0.14 2.92 12.14
C ALA A 220 -0.61 4.38 12.16
N ARG A 221 -0.19 5.19 11.17
CA ARG A 221 -0.66 6.58 10.99
C ARG A 221 -2.06 6.66 10.39
N ASN A 222 -2.45 5.61 9.68
CA ASN A 222 -3.71 5.58 8.96
C ASN A 222 -4.80 4.95 9.83
N PRO A 223 -6.07 5.36 9.69
CA PRO A 223 -7.18 4.69 10.34
C PRO A 223 -7.29 3.23 9.88
N GLN A 224 -7.19 2.30 10.84
CA GLN A 224 -7.30 0.88 10.58
C GLN A 224 -8.71 0.35 10.94
N PRO A 225 -9.23 -0.67 10.24
CA PRO A 225 -10.57 -1.21 10.50
C PRO A 225 -10.69 -1.87 11.89
N VAL A 226 -9.56 -2.35 12.42
CA VAL A 226 -9.40 -2.83 13.78
C VAL A 226 -8.08 -2.30 14.34
N PRO A 227 -7.92 -2.18 15.67
CA PRO A 227 -6.66 -1.76 16.27
C PRO A 227 -5.49 -2.68 15.88
N ILE A 228 -4.29 -2.13 15.70
CA ILE A 228 -3.04 -2.89 15.46
C ILE A 228 -2.85 -4.00 16.49
N LEU A 229 -3.13 -3.69 17.76
CA LEU A 229 -3.26 -4.66 18.83
C LEU A 229 -4.50 -4.30 19.65
N ALA A 230 -5.35 -5.28 19.94
CA ALA A 230 -6.54 -5.08 20.75
C ALA A 230 -6.19 -4.56 22.15
N GLU A 231 -7.01 -3.68 22.71
CA GLU A 231 -6.76 -3.03 24.01
C GLU A 231 -6.52 -4.04 25.13
N ALA A 232 -7.35 -5.08 25.22
CA ALA A 232 -7.17 -6.15 26.21
C ALA A 232 -5.80 -6.84 26.07
N SER A 233 -5.32 -7.05 24.84
CA SER A 233 -4.00 -7.64 24.59
C SER A 233 -2.86 -6.68 24.92
N ARG A 234 -3.04 -5.35 24.75
CA ARG A 234 -2.06 -4.35 25.21
C ARG A 234 -1.89 -4.42 26.72
N VAL A 235 -2.99 -4.49 27.47
CA VAL A 235 -2.97 -4.62 28.94
C VAL A 235 -2.26 -5.90 29.38
N LEU A 236 -2.52 -7.03 28.71
CA LEU A 236 -1.84 -8.29 28.99
C LEU A 236 -0.33 -8.21 28.69
N ALA A 237 0.06 -7.58 27.59
CA ALA A 237 1.47 -7.39 27.24
C ALA A 237 2.20 -6.48 28.23
N MET A 238 1.56 -5.38 28.68
CA MET A 238 2.11 -4.51 29.73
C MET A 238 2.33 -5.29 31.03
N ARG A 239 1.33 -6.05 31.49
CA ARG A 239 1.44 -6.90 32.69
C ARG A 239 2.54 -7.95 32.57
N TRP A 240 2.67 -8.59 31.41
CA TRP A 240 3.76 -9.55 31.15
C TRP A 240 5.14 -8.93 31.42
N PHE A 241 5.37 -7.71 30.95
CA PHE A 241 6.63 -7.01 31.19
C PHE A 241 6.78 -6.51 32.64
N GLU A 242 5.70 -6.07 33.28
CA GLU A 242 5.69 -5.70 34.72
C GLU A 242 6.04 -6.88 35.63
N GLU A 243 5.60 -8.09 35.26
CA GLU A 243 5.88 -9.35 35.98
C GLU A 243 7.28 -9.91 35.69
N GLY A 244 8.11 -9.19 34.91
CA GLY A 244 9.50 -9.57 34.62
C GLY A 244 9.67 -10.43 33.37
N GLY A 245 8.65 -10.50 32.51
CA GLY A 245 8.72 -11.18 31.22
C GLY A 245 9.81 -10.63 30.31
N GLU A 246 10.44 -11.50 29.54
CA GLU A 246 11.52 -11.14 28.61
C GLU A 246 10.99 -10.43 27.36
N ALA A 247 11.84 -9.57 26.78
CA ALA A 247 11.58 -8.84 25.55
C ALA A 247 12.48 -9.35 24.41
N PRO A 248 12.00 -9.35 23.15
CA PRO A 248 10.67 -8.89 22.73
C PRO A 248 9.56 -9.94 22.95
N LEU A 249 8.32 -9.46 23.07
CA LEU A 249 7.14 -10.33 23.00
C LEU A 249 6.62 -10.37 21.55
N LEU A 250 6.51 -11.58 20.98
CA LEU A 250 6.03 -11.80 19.62
C LEU A 250 4.55 -12.16 19.62
N LEU A 251 3.75 -11.43 18.84
CA LEU A 251 2.30 -11.62 18.73
C LEU A 251 1.84 -11.55 17.28
N LYS A 252 0.64 -12.07 17.02
CA LYS A 252 -0.08 -11.85 15.76
C LYS A 252 -1.18 -10.81 15.98
N SER A 253 -1.27 -9.85 15.08
CA SER A 253 -2.41 -8.93 15.03
C SER A 253 -3.65 -9.61 14.45
N ASN A 254 -4.84 -9.13 14.82
CA ASN A 254 -6.06 -9.42 14.07
C ASN A 254 -6.22 -8.51 12.84
N LEU A 255 -5.42 -7.44 12.73
CA LEU A 255 -5.33 -6.65 11.53
C LEU A 255 -4.60 -7.45 10.44
N ILE A 256 -5.28 -7.62 9.31
CA ILE A 256 -4.69 -8.18 8.11
C ILE A 256 -4.03 -7.04 7.34
N SER A 257 -2.73 -7.14 7.11
CA SER A 257 -2.02 -6.21 6.24
C SER A 257 -2.48 -6.40 4.80
N GLY A 258 -2.66 -5.31 4.06
CA GLY A 258 -2.75 -5.35 2.59
C GLY A 258 -1.41 -5.05 1.91
N VAL A 259 -0.40 -4.57 2.66
CA VAL A 259 0.90 -4.16 2.12
C VAL A 259 1.78 -5.40 1.91
N HIS A 260 2.24 -5.60 0.67
CA HIS A 260 3.06 -6.71 0.20
C HIS A 260 2.39 -8.09 0.25
N ARG A 261 1.70 -8.44 1.34
CA ARG A 261 1.02 -9.73 1.54
C ARG A 261 -0.28 -9.55 2.32
N HIS A 262 -1.31 -10.32 1.94
CA HIS A 262 -2.59 -10.36 2.65
C HIS A 262 -2.56 -11.32 3.85
N VAL A 263 -1.90 -10.93 4.93
CA VAL A 263 -1.70 -11.79 6.11
C VAL A 263 -1.81 -10.99 7.41
N PRO A 264 -2.12 -11.66 8.54
CA PRO A 264 -2.02 -11.04 9.87
C PRO A 264 -0.62 -10.45 10.09
N LEU A 265 -0.56 -9.24 10.67
CA LEU A 265 0.71 -8.63 11.03
C LEU A 265 1.44 -9.43 12.11
N ASP A 266 2.74 -9.56 11.94
CA ASP A 266 3.66 -9.93 13.02
C ASP A 266 3.96 -8.68 13.85
N LEU A 267 3.75 -8.78 15.16
CA LEU A 267 4.01 -7.71 16.12
C LEU A 267 5.19 -8.11 17.01
N VAL A 268 6.12 -7.17 17.17
CA VAL A 268 7.29 -7.29 18.04
C VAL A 268 7.17 -6.20 19.08
N LEU A 269 6.89 -6.59 20.33
CA LEU A 269 6.66 -5.65 21.42
C LEU A 269 7.91 -5.54 22.30
N VAL A 270 8.31 -4.31 22.59
CA VAL A 270 9.39 -3.97 23.50
C VAL A 270 8.83 -3.10 24.64
N PRO A 271 9.16 -3.36 25.91
CA PRO A 271 8.71 -2.53 27.01
C PRO A 271 9.47 -1.20 27.01
N LEU A 272 8.75 -0.10 27.12
CA LEU A 272 9.34 1.18 27.49
C LEU A 272 9.38 1.27 29.01
N ARG A 273 10.58 1.47 29.57
CA ARG A 273 10.78 1.65 31.00
C ARG A 273 11.19 3.09 31.24
N ASP A 274 10.51 3.77 32.17
CA ASP A 274 11.02 5.03 32.69
C ASP A 274 12.40 4.79 33.32
N ALA A 275 13.34 5.69 33.05
CA ALA A 275 14.72 5.61 33.51
C ALA A 275 14.85 5.78 35.03
#